data_AF-A0A2H3JCN6-F1
#
_entry.id   AF-A0A2H3JCN6-F1
#
_cell.length_a   1.000
_cell.length_b   1.000
_cell.length_c   1.000
_cell.angle_alpha   90.00
_cell.angle_beta   90.00
_cell.angle_gamma   90.00
#
_symmetry.space_group_name_H-M   'P 1'
#
loop_
_entity.id
_entity.type
_entity.pdbx_description
1 polymer ?
#
loop_
_entity_poly.entity_id
_entity_poly.type
_entity_poly.pdbx_seq_one_letter_code
_entity_poly.pdbx_strand_id
1 'polypeptide(L)'
;MFTAIWSVLRHNVGAVDDSVSTPELDVIRAGTRVPQSSVIEMCTRSCRNAEQFDLVDAFPQLYFSQAPNHYLAVHSRGEFETITKKHLDNPDMKRIEASAQSGFKKLKRTLQDIQELVIEHGQRGRLSLVHRDGQLRVFERISQTDCIPEQLLSRFD
;
A
#
# COMPACT_ATOMS: atom_id res chain seq x y z
N MET A 1 -8.36 -37.61 -19.54
CA MET A 1 -7.75 -36.96 -20.72
C MET A 1 -7.93 -35.46 -20.53
N PHE A 2 -6.99 -34.80 -19.84
CA PHE A 2 -6.92 -33.34 -19.73
C PHE A 2 -5.49 -32.94 -20.04
N THR A 3 -5.30 -32.42 -21.24
CA THR A 3 -4.04 -31.95 -21.80
C THR A 3 -3.75 -30.54 -21.33
N ALA A 4 -2.58 -30.41 -20.71
CA ALA A 4 -1.65 -29.27 -20.70
C ALA A 4 -2.17 -27.86 -21.04
N ILE A 5 -2.12 -26.96 -20.03
CA ILE A 5 -1.83 -25.54 -20.23
C ILE A 5 -0.61 -25.19 -19.37
N TRP A 6 0.56 -25.63 -19.81
CA TRP A 6 1.86 -25.10 -19.37
C TRP A 6 2.65 -24.74 -20.60
N SER A 7 2.25 -23.66 -21.26
CA SER A 7 3.03 -23.02 -22.30
C SER A 7 2.59 -21.56 -22.36
N VAL A 8 3.26 -20.70 -21.60
CA VAL A 8 3.95 -19.47 -22.05
C VAL A 8 4.54 -18.80 -20.80
N LEU A 9 5.74 -19.23 -20.41
CA LEU A 9 6.69 -18.38 -19.70
C LEU A 9 8.03 -18.46 -20.45
N ARG A 10 8.00 -18.09 -21.74
CA ARG A 10 9.23 -17.62 -22.38
C ARG A 10 9.54 -16.27 -21.74
N HIS A 11 10.73 -16.14 -21.16
CA HIS A 11 11.28 -14.85 -20.81
C HIS A 11 11.41 -14.05 -22.10
N ASN A 12 10.42 -13.20 -22.38
CA ASN A 12 10.58 -12.13 -23.36
C ASN A 12 11.57 -11.17 -22.71
N VAL A 13 12.83 -11.24 -23.11
CA VAL A 13 13.77 -10.14 -22.85
C VAL A 13 13.13 -8.95 -23.57
N GLY A 14 12.60 -8.01 -22.80
CA GLY A 14 11.94 -6.83 -23.36
C GLY A 14 12.89 -6.13 -24.33
N ALA A 15 12.36 -5.60 -25.42
CA ALA A 15 13.14 -4.71 -26.27
C ALA A 15 13.50 -3.43 -25.47
N VAL A 16 14.64 -2.82 -25.79
CA VAL A 16 15.02 -1.51 -25.25
C VAL A 16 13.95 -0.50 -25.67
N ASP A 17 13.43 0.27 -24.73
CA ASP A 17 12.52 1.37 -24.98
C ASP A 17 13.35 2.61 -25.32
N ASP A 18 13.69 2.75 -26.60
CA ASP A 18 14.49 3.85 -27.13
C ASP A 18 13.87 5.24 -26.85
N SER A 19 12.57 5.33 -26.53
CA SER A 19 11.89 6.60 -26.24
C SER A 19 12.26 7.21 -24.89
N VAL A 20 12.75 6.41 -23.94
CA VAL A 20 13.13 6.84 -22.59
C VAL A 20 14.55 6.44 -22.22
N SER A 21 15.22 5.66 -23.07
CA SER A 21 16.62 5.30 -22.90
C SER A 21 17.53 6.49 -23.22
N THR A 22 18.67 6.55 -22.55
CA THR A 22 19.73 7.52 -22.83
C THR A 22 20.97 6.78 -23.32
N PRO A 23 21.98 7.45 -23.91
CA PRO A 23 23.24 6.79 -24.30
C PRO A 23 23.93 6.03 -23.16
N GLU A 24 23.67 6.40 -21.91
CA GLU A 24 24.23 5.78 -20.70
C GLU A 24 23.29 4.78 -20.00
N LEU A 25 22.02 4.68 -20.42
CA LEU A 25 21.00 3.88 -19.74
C LEU A 25 19.98 3.28 -20.73
N ASP A 26 20.06 1.97 -20.91
CA ASP A 26 19.04 1.19 -21.63
C ASP A 26 17.86 0.89 -20.70
N VAL A 27 16.68 1.39 -21.03
CA VAL A 27 15.44 1.10 -20.31
C VAL A 27 14.73 -0.05 -21.01
N ILE A 28 14.81 -1.25 -20.44
CA ILE A 28 14.09 -2.41 -20.95
C ILE A 28 12.73 -2.51 -20.25
N ARG A 29 11.63 -2.31 -20.99
CA ARG A 29 10.28 -2.55 -20.46
C ARG A 29 9.91 -4.01 -20.60
N ALA A 30 9.62 -4.65 -19.48
CA ALA A 30 9.10 -6.01 -19.42
C ALA A 30 7.73 -6.04 -18.73
N GLY A 31 6.96 -7.10 -19.00
CA GLY A 31 5.63 -7.30 -18.44
C GLY A 31 4.52 -6.49 -19.13
N THR A 32 3.37 -6.39 -18.48
CA THR A 32 2.19 -5.68 -18.99
C THR A 32 1.80 -4.60 -18.00
N ARG A 33 1.56 -3.39 -18.49
CA ARG A 33 1.04 -2.30 -17.66
C ARG A 33 -0.41 -2.60 -17.27
N VAL A 34 -0.62 -2.85 -15.98
CA VAL A 34 -1.96 -3.03 -15.41
C VAL A 34 -2.47 -1.65 -14.97
N PRO A 35 -3.64 -1.19 -15.47
CA PRO A 35 -4.22 0.06 -15.01
C PRO A 35 -4.55 -0.02 -13.52
N GLN A 36 -4.22 1.04 -12.76
CA GLN A 36 -4.60 1.12 -11.34
C GLN A 36 -6.11 0.97 -11.15
N SER A 37 -6.92 1.41 -12.13
CA SER A 37 -8.37 1.26 -12.13
C SER A 37 -8.87 -0.19 -12.11
N SER A 38 -8.01 -1.15 -12.45
CA SER A 38 -8.32 -2.58 -12.42
C SER A 38 -8.00 -3.26 -11.08
N VAL A 39 -7.36 -2.55 -10.15
CA VAL A 39 -7.05 -3.06 -8.81
C VAL A 39 -8.33 -3.09 -7.96
N ILE A 40 -8.50 -4.16 -7.19
CA ILE A 40 -9.60 -4.33 -6.25
C ILE A 40 -9.03 -4.62 -4.86
N GLU A 41 -9.65 -4.05 -3.83
CA GLU A 41 -9.44 -4.45 -2.44
C GLU A 41 -10.50 -5.48 -2.07
N MET A 42 -10.07 -6.64 -1.58
CA MET A 42 -10.97 -7.73 -1.19
C MET A 42 -10.85 -8.02 0.31
N CYS A 43 -11.97 -8.03 1.01
CA CYS A 43 -12.02 -8.49 2.38
C CYS A 43 -13.18 -9.47 2.61
N THR A 44 -13.02 -10.31 3.62
CA THR A 44 -14.00 -11.33 4.00
C THR A 44 -14.44 -11.12 5.44
N ARG A 45 -15.71 -11.41 5.73
CA ARG A 45 -16.25 -11.42 7.10
C ARG A 45 -17.19 -12.57 7.30
N SER A 46 -17.18 -13.17 8.49
CA SER A 46 -18.20 -14.15 8.87
C SER A 46 -19.56 -13.46 8.96
N CYS A 47 -20.65 -14.17 8.64
CA CYS A 47 -22.02 -13.67 8.78
C CYS A 47 -22.32 -13.08 10.17
N ARG A 48 -21.74 -13.66 11.23
CA ARG A 48 -21.85 -13.17 12.63
C ARG A 48 -21.27 -11.78 12.87
N ASN A 49 -20.27 -11.39 12.08
CA ASN A 49 -19.51 -10.14 12.25
C ASN A 49 -19.70 -9.19 11.06
N ALA A 50 -20.57 -9.53 10.10
CA ALA A 50 -20.74 -8.77 8.86
C ALA A 50 -21.25 -7.35 9.14
N GLU A 51 -22.18 -7.21 10.08
CA GLU A 51 -22.75 -5.92 10.48
C GLU A 51 -21.76 -5.03 11.27
N GLN A 52 -20.72 -5.63 11.84
CA GLN A 52 -19.67 -4.90 12.57
C GLN A 52 -18.56 -4.39 11.65
N PHE A 53 -18.66 -4.65 10.34
CA PHE A 53 -17.66 -4.15 9.40
C PHE A 53 -17.79 -2.64 9.24
N ASP A 54 -16.85 -1.91 9.87
CA ASP A 54 -16.77 -0.46 9.74
C ASP A 54 -15.95 -0.08 8.50
N LEU A 55 -16.63 0.51 7.53
CA LEU A 55 -15.99 1.06 6.35
C LEU A 55 -15.09 2.26 6.69
N VAL A 56 -15.34 2.99 7.79
CA VAL A 56 -14.51 4.10 8.24
C VAL A 56 -13.10 3.63 8.58
N ASP A 57 -12.97 2.50 9.27
CA ASP A 57 -11.68 1.93 9.64
C ASP A 57 -10.93 1.33 8.44
N ALA A 58 -11.66 0.76 7.48
CA ALA A 58 -11.06 0.19 6.26
C ALA A 58 -10.68 1.27 5.22
N PHE A 59 -11.32 2.44 5.27
CA PHE A 59 -11.19 3.48 4.24
C PHE A 59 -9.77 4.01 4.04
N PRO A 60 -8.94 4.26 5.08
CA PRO A 60 -7.57 4.73 4.87
C PRO A 60 -6.74 3.80 3.98
N GLN A 61 -6.85 2.49 4.15
CA GLN A 61 -6.15 1.53 3.31
C GLN A 61 -6.61 1.64 1.85
N LEU A 62 -7.93 1.71 1.62
CA LEU A 62 -8.51 1.85 0.29
C LEU A 62 -8.07 3.17 -0.38
N TYR A 63 -8.08 4.26 0.37
CA TYR A 63 -7.67 5.59 -0.09
C TYR A 63 -6.18 5.62 -0.47
N PHE A 64 -5.27 5.16 0.40
CA PHE A 64 -3.84 5.25 0.12
C PHE A 64 -3.35 4.22 -0.91
N SER A 65 -4.00 3.06 -1.00
CA SER A 65 -3.71 2.08 -2.06
C SER A 65 -4.21 2.50 -3.43
N GLN A 66 -5.08 3.52 -3.51
CA GLN A 66 -5.73 3.97 -4.75
C GLN A 66 -6.48 2.82 -5.45
N ALA A 67 -7.02 1.86 -4.69
CA ALA A 67 -7.86 0.80 -5.23
C ALA A 67 -9.31 1.34 -5.36
N PRO A 68 -9.84 1.51 -6.58
CA PRO A 68 -11.16 2.15 -6.78
C PRO A 68 -12.34 1.31 -6.29
N ASN A 69 -12.13 0.00 -6.10
CA ASN A 69 -13.17 -0.97 -5.87
C ASN A 69 -12.92 -1.75 -4.59
N HIS A 70 -13.90 -1.74 -3.68
CA HIS A 70 -13.89 -2.54 -2.46
C HIS A 70 -14.94 -3.64 -2.52
N TYR A 71 -14.50 -4.88 -2.30
CA TYR A 71 -15.31 -6.09 -2.37
C TYR A 71 -15.36 -6.73 -0.98
N LEU A 72 -16.54 -6.75 -0.37
CA LEU A 72 -16.79 -7.43 0.89
C LEU A 72 -17.55 -8.72 0.63
N ALA A 73 -16.94 -9.86 0.93
CA ALA A 73 -17.59 -11.16 0.86
C ALA A 73 -17.96 -11.66 2.27
N VAL A 74 -19.25 -11.91 2.50
CA VAL A 74 -19.77 -12.46 3.74
C VAL A 74 -19.87 -13.97 3.61
N HIS A 75 -19.31 -14.69 4.58
CA HIS A 75 -19.29 -16.14 4.58
C HIS A 75 -19.94 -16.76 5.82
N SER A 76 -20.49 -17.95 5.65
CA SER A 76 -21.01 -18.80 6.72
C SER A 76 -20.39 -20.18 6.57
N ARG A 77 -19.73 -20.68 7.63
CA ARG A 77 -19.11 -22.03 7.65
C ARG A 77 -18.21 -22.37 6.44
N GLY A 78 -17.55 -21.37 5.87
CA GLY A 78 -16.63 -21.52 4.73
C GLY A 78 -17.27 -21.30 3.35
N GLU A 79 -18.58 -21.08 3.29
CA GLU A 79 -19.29 -20.77 2.05
C GLU A 79 -19.60 -19.27 1.98
N PHE A 80 -19.34 -18.64 0.83
CA PHE A 80 -19.66 -17.23 0.61
C PHE A 80 -21.12 -17.08 0.18
N GLU A 81 -21.89 -16.31 0.94
CA GLU A 81 -23.33 -16.15 0.74
C GLU A 81 -23.65 -14.81 0.07
N THR A 82 -22.93 -13.75 0.43
CA THR A 82 -23.19 -12.39 -0.07
C THR A 82 -21.89 -11.71 -0.48
N ILE A 83 -21.90 -11.02 -1.62
CA ILE A 83 -20.78 -10.16 -2.06
C ILE A 83 -21.30 -8.75 -2.32
N THR A 84 -20.79 -7.78 -1.57
CA THR A 84 -21.08 -6.36 -1.76
C THR A 84 -19.90 -5.67 -2.42
N LYS A 85 -20.18 -4.90 -3.48
CA LYS A 85 -19.18 -4.14 -4.24
C LYS A 85 -19.45 -2.65 -4.06
N LYS A 86 -18.43 -1.89 -3.67
CA LYS A 86 -18.51 -0.42 -3.56
C LYS A 86 -17.37 0.22 -4.33
N HIS A 87 -17.70 1.18 -5.19
CA HIS A 87 -16.73 2.06 -5.83
C HIS A 87 -16.37 3.22 -4.88
N LEU A 88 -15.17 3.78 -4.97
CA LEU A 88 -14.75 4.96 -4.20
C LEU A 88 -15.64 6.20 -4.44
N ASP A 89 -16.29 6.27 -5.59
CA ASP A 89 -17.25 7.34 -5.92
C ASP A 89 -18.66 7.10 -5.38
N ASN A 90 -18.90 6.00 -4.68
CA ASN A 90 -20.17 5.77 -4.00
C ASN A 90 -20.42 6.89 -2.96
N PRO A 91 -21.65 7.42 -2.84
CA PRO A 91 -21.97 8.49 -1.88
C PRO A 91 -21.53 8.21 -0.44
N ASP A 92 -21.63 6.95 0.02
CA ASP A 92 -21.18 6.56 1.36
C ASP A 92 -19.66 6.71 1.51
N MET A 93 -18.91 6.28 0.49
CA MET A 93 -17.44 6.41 0.47
C MET A 93 -17.02 7.88 0.47
N LYS A 94 -17.73 8.76 -0.26
CA LYS A 94 -17.46 10.20 -0.26
C LYS A 94 -17.73 10.87 1.09
N ARG A 95 -18.75 10.43 1.83
CA ARG A 95 -18.99 10.91 3.20
C ARG A 95 -17.87 10.48 4.14
N ILE A 96 -17.43 9.22 4.05
CA ILE A 96 -16.31 8.71 4.84
C ILE A 96 -15.03 9.48 4.51
N GLU A 97 -14.76 9.68 3.22
CA GLU A 97 -13.62 10.48 2.74
C GLU A 97 -13.60 11.87 3.40
N ALA A 98 -14.74 12.57 3.39
CA ALA A 98 -14.86 13.89 3.99
C ALA A 98 -14.56 13.87 5.50
N SER A 99 -15.04 12.86 6.22
CA SER A 99 -14.77 12.71 7.66
C SER A 99 -13.30 12.39 7.96
N ALA A 100 -12.63 11.62 7.09
CA ALA A 100 -11.24 11.20 7.24
C ALA A 100 -10.22 12.33 6.97
N GLN A 101 -10.61 13.38 6.23
CA GLN A 101 -9.70 14.46 5.82
C GLN A 101 -8.98 15.14 6.99
N SER A 102 -9.63 15.27 8.15
CA SER A 102 -8.99 15.85 9.35
C SER A 102 -7.82 14.99 9.84
N GLY A 103 -7.97 13.66 9.83
CA GLY A 103 -6.93 12.69 10.13
C GLY A 103 -5.82 12.70 9.09
N PHE A 104 -6.16 12.76 7.80
CA PHE A 104 -5.16 12.82 6.72
C PHE A 104 -4.31 14.10 6.77
N LYS A 105 -4.89 15.25 7.15
CA LYS A 105 -4.12 16.48 7.37
C LYS A 105 -3.16 16.36 8.56
N LYS A 106 -3.55 15.67 9.63
CA LYS A 106 -2.65 15.36 10.75
C LYS A 106 -1.53 14.43 10.30
N LEU A 107 -1.86 13.34 9.59
CA LEU A 107 -0.88 12.42 9.03
C LEU A 107 0.15 13.15 8.15
N LYS A 108 -0.30 14.03 7.25
CA LYS A 108 0.60 14.85 6.43
C LYS A 108 1.61 15.61 7.29
N ARG A 109 1.15 16.33 8.32
CA ARG A 109 2.02 17.10 9.22
C ARG A 109 2.99 16.18 9.96
N THR A 110 2.48 15.08 10.53
CA THR A 110 3.32 14.10 11.21
C THR A 110 4.41 13.51 10.31
N LEU A 111 4.12 13.24 9.03
CA LEU A 111 5.12 12.77 8.07
C LEU A 111 6.18 13.85 7.77
N GLN A 112 5.81 15.13 7.75
CA GLN A 112 6.74 16.25 7.62
C GLN A 112 7.64 16.36 8.86
N ASP A 113 7.07 16.28 10.06
CA ASP A 113 7.83 16.30 11.32
C ASP A 113 8.84 15.12 11.37
N ILE A 114 8.42 13.92 10.94
CA ILE A 114 9.30 12.75 10.85
C ILE A 114 10.43 13.00 9.84
N GLN A 115 10.13 13.58 8.68
CA GLN A 115 11.13 13.88 7.67
C GLN A 115 12.18 14.86 8.19
N GLU A 116 11.74 15.94 8.84
CA GLU A 116 12.61 16.95 9.45
C GLU A 116 13.51 16.34 10.52
N LEU A 117 12.96 15.51 11.41
CA LEU A 117 13.72 14.80 12.44
C LEU A 117 14.78 13.86 11.85
N VAL A 118 14.43 13.10 10.81
CA VAL A 118 15.39 12.19 10.15
C VAL A 118 16.52 12.97 9.48
N ILE A 119 16.23 14.13 8.87
CA ILE A 119 17.26 15.00 8.29
C ILE A 119 18.20 15.54 9.37
N GLU A 120 17.66 16.03 10.49
CA GLU A 120 18.43 16.57 11.61
C GLU A 120 19.41 15.54 12.21
N HIS A 121 18.99 14.28 12.32
CA HIS A 121 19.80 13.22 12.91
C HIS A 121 20.76 12.53 11.92
N GLY A 122 20.68 12.88 10.63
CA GLY A 122 21.61 12.46 9.59
C GLY A 122 21.50 10.99 9.16
N GLN A 123 22.35 10.58 8.21
CA GLN A 123 22.31 9.27 7.54
C GLN A 123 22.35 8.07 8.49
N ARG A 124 23.02 8.21 9.63
CA ARG A 124 23.16 7.15 10.64
C ARG A 124 22.29 7.37 11.89
N GLY A 125 21.40 8.37 11.85
CA GLY A 125 20.44 8.63 12.91
C GLY A 125 19.52 7.43 13.14
N ARG A 126 19.34 7.03 14.40
CA ARG A 126 18.56 5.83 14.76
C ARG A 126 17.38 6.23 15.61
N LEU A 127 16.27 6.57 14.96
CA LEU A 127 15.05 6.98 15.63
C LEU A 127 14.02 5.85 15.70
N SER A 128 13.20 5.87 16.74
CA SER A 128 12.01 5.04 16.88
C SER A 128 10.82 5.92 17.19
N LEU A 129 9.81 5.85 16.34
CA LEU A 129 8.52 6.47 16.57
C LEU A 129 7.64 5.50 17.36
N VAL A 130 7.18 5.91 18.55
CA VAL A 130 6.41 5.07 19.45
C VAL A 130 5.09 5.76 19.77
N HIS A 131 3.98 5.09 19.47
CA HIS A 131 2.65 5.52 19.90
C HIS A 131 2.22 4.72 21.13
N ARG A 132 2.07 5.40 22.28
CA ARG A 132 1.66 4.78 23.54
C ARG A 132 0.87 5.78 24.39
N ASP A 133 -0.21 5.32 25.01
CA ASP A 133 -1.07 6.12 25.90
C ASP A 133 -1.59 7.41 25.23
N GLY A 134 -1.95 7.30 23.94
CA GLY A 134 -2.44 8.42 23.12
C GLY A 134 -1.37 9.45 22.73
N GLN A 135 -0.10 9.16 22.99
CA GLN A 135 1.02 10.05 22.65
C GLN A 135 1.94 9.39 21.62
N LEU A 136 2.27 10.15 20.59
CA LEU A 136 3.30 9.81 19.62
C LEU A 136 4.62 10.48 20.06
N ARG A 137 5.65 9.67 20.29
CA ARG A 137 6.96 10.13 20.79
C ARG A 137 8.08 9.57 19.93
N VAL A 138 9.19 10.29 19.88
CA VAL A 138 10.40 9.88 19.17
C VAL A 138 11.49 9.60 20.19
N PHE A 139 12.18 8.47 20.01
CA PHE A 139 13.27 8.03 20.86
C PHE A 139 14.50 7.71 20.00
N GLU A 140 15.68 8.06 20.50
CA GLU A 140 16.93 7.55 19.96
C GLU A 140 17.13 6.09 20.38
N ARG A 141 17.59 5.24 19.46
CA ARG A 141 17.83 3.83 19.69
C ARG A 141 19.25 3.60 20.21
N ILE A 142 19.36 2.80 21.28
CA ILE A 142 20.65 2.33 21.80
C ILE A 142 21.24 1.22 20.90
N SER A 143 20.36 0.38 20.33
CA SER A 143 20.75 -0.70 19.43
C SER A 143 21.35 -0.13 18.14
N GLN A 144 22.48 -0.70 17.73
CA GLN A 144 23.16 -0.37 16.46
C GLN A 144 22.65 -1.20 15.28
N THR A 145 21.57 -1.97 15.45
CA THR A 145 21.01 -2.78 14.38
C THR A 145 20.26 -1.89 13.38
N ASP A 146 20.71 -1.89 12.13
CA ASP A 146 20.07 -1.22 11.02
C ASP A 146 18.82 -1.94 10.51
N CYS A 147 17.82 -1.16 10.09
CA CYS A 147 16.63 -1.64 9.40
C CYS A 147 16.83 -1.69 7.87
N ILE A 148 17.85 -0.99 7.36
CA ILE A 148 18.19 -0.92 5.95
C ILE A 148 19.53 -1.65 5.76
N PRO A 149 19.59 -2.70 4.93
CA PRO A 149 20.86 -3.36 4.61
C PRO A 149 21.88 -2.40 3.99
N GLU A 150 23.15 -2.54 4.39
CA GLU A 150 24.27 -1.71 3.89
C GLU A 150 24.34 -1.69 2.36
N GLN A 151 24.08 -2.84 1.72
CA GLN A 151 24.14 -2.96 0.25
C GLN A 151 23.07 -2.13 -0.47
N LEU A 152 21.99 -1.74 0.21
CA LEU A 152 20.99 -0.83 -0.35
C LEU A 152 21.39 0.62 -0.14
N LEU A 153 21.96 0.97 1.02
CA LEU A 153 22.42 2.33 1.30
C LEU A 153 23.55 2.76 0.36
N SER A 154 24.51 1.87 0.09
CA SER A 154 25.64 2.13 -0.80
C SER A 154 25.27 2.41 -2.26
N ARG A 155 23.98 2.30 -2.64
CA ARG A 155 23.49 2.68 -3.98
C ARG A 155 23.16 4.17 -4.10
N PHE A 156 23.21 4.90 -2.99
CA PHE A 156 22.83 6.31 -2.89
C PHE A 156 23.98 7.21 -2.41
N ASP A 157 25.19 6.65 -2.24
CA ASP A 157 26.45 7.37 -2.00
C ASP A 157 27.17 7.67 -3.34
#